data_AF-A0AAU6Q5X9-F1
#
_entry.id   AF-A0AAU6Q5X9-F1
#
_cell.length_a   1.000
_cell.length_b   1.000
_cell.length_c   1.000
_cell.angle_alpha   90.00
_cell.angle_beta   90.00
_cell.angle_gamma   90.00
#
_symmetry.space_group_name_H-M   'P 1'
#
loop_
_entity.id
_entity.type
_entity.pdbx_description
1 polymer ?
#
loop_
_entity_poly.entity_id
_entity_poly.type
_entity_poly.pdbx_seq_one_letter_code
_entity_poly.pdbx_strand_id
1 'polypeptide(L)'
;MPVSAPVTVRRITDPQDPALAAFGRVQEASYYAPEMLIPPEYFPRLVAGLGERQDRLLVAEDEASTVLGGTIYSLLPAAGFNSFMGVAPGSQGRGVGRRLQQASLDDVRGAGLSGMFADSVHASRQSASEQAGERRVGTDPVVRRRQLHALGFRTVDLPYWQPVGGPGGGPLKDLDLLYCALDGSDTVPLALVTQTMQSYWQGWLGPERAAAEAKALAGRAGNVERVALLPATQTPGYWAQQH
;
A
#
# COMPACT_ATOMS: atom_id res chain seq x y z
N MET A 1 -24.57 -18.91 -16.33
CA MET A 1 -23.63 -17.93 -15.77
C MET A 1 -22.55 -17.68 -16.82
N PRO A 2 -22.38 -16.46 -17.35
CA PRO A 2 -21.28 -16.19 -18.27
C PRO A 2 -19.96 -16.40 -17.52
N VAL A 3 -19.08 -17.22 -18.08
CA VAL A 3 -17.71 -17.39 -17.56
C VAL A 3 -17.01 -16.06 -17.73
N SER A 4 -16.55 -15.44 -16.64
CA SER A 4 -15.81 -14.19 -16.72
C SER A 4 -14.55 -14.42 -17.55
N ALA A 5 -14.29 -13.56 -18.53
CA ALA A 5 -13.07 -13.63 -19.35
C ALA A 5 -11.82 -13.71 -18.45
N PRO A 6 -10.82 -14.52 -18.84
CA PRO A 6 -9.63 -14.74 -18.04
C PRO A 6 -8.89 -13.43 -17.78
N VAL A 7 -8.33 -13.33 -16.59
CA VAL A 7 -7.55 -12.17 -16.14
C VAL A 7 -6.09 -12.60 -16.05
N THR A 8 -5.22 -11.94 -16.81
CA THR A 8 -3.77 -12.10 -16.77
C THR A 8 -3.16 -10.97 -15.95
N VAL A 9 -2.04 -11.24 -15.27
CA VAL A 9 -1.26 -10.21 -14.59
C VAL A 9 0.12 -10.18 -15.22
N ARG A 10 0.60 -8.99 -15.57
CA ARG A 10 1.96 -8.81 -16.07
C ARG A 10 2.64 -7.61 -15.42
N ARG A 11 3.95 -7.70 -15.32
CA ARG A 11 4.81 -6.58 -14.95
C ARG A 11 5.02 -5.66 -16.14
N ILE A 12 4.92 -4.35 -15.90
CA ILE A 12 5.36 -3.34 -16.87
C ILE A 12 6.86 -3.11 -16.69
N THR A 13 7.60 -3.27 -17.78
CA THR A 13 9.05 -3.06 -17.84
C THR A 13 9.46 -2.00 -18.86
N ASP A 14 8.56 -1.60 -19.76
CA ASP A 14 8.77 -0.54 -20.73
C ASP A 14 8.15 0.77 -20.20
N PRO A 15 8.95 1.84 -19.99
CA PRO A 15 8.44 3.15 -19.60
C PRO A 15 7.45 3.78 -20.60
N GLN A 16 7.38 3.28 -21.84
CA GLN A 16 6.47 3.74 -22.88
C GLN A 16 5.21 2.86 -23.02
N ASP A 17 5.04 1.85 -22.16
CA ASP A 17 3.91 0.93 -22.23
C ASP A 17 2.57 1.68 -22.06
N PRO A 18 1.62 1.55 -23.01
CA PRO A 18 0.34 2.26 -22.96
C PRO A 18 -0.52 1.87 -21.74
N ALA A 19 -0.27 0.71 -21.13
CA ALA A 19 -0.96 0.29 -19.92
C ALA A 19 -0.66 1.19 -18.71
N LEU A 20 0.44 1.95 -18.72
CA LEU A 20 0.74 2.96 -17.69
C LEU A 20 -0.33 4.06 -17.66
N ALA A 21 -0.70 4.59 -18.83
CA ALA A 21 -1.74 5.60 -18.93
C ALA A 21 -3.12 5.03 -18.60
N ALA A 22 -3.39 3.77 -18.98
CA ALA A 22 -4.63 3.10 -18.62
C ALA A 22 -4.75 2.87 -17.11
N PHE A 23 -3.66 2.45 -16.46
CA PHE A 23 -3.64 2.29 -15.02
C PHE A 23 -3.74 3.63 -14.27
N GLY A 24 -3.15 4.71 -14.79
CA GLY A 24 -3.35 6.06 -14.25
C GLY A 24 -4.83 6.45 -14.15
N ARG A 25 -5.62 6.17 -15.19
CA ARG A 25 -7.08 6.39 -15.17
C ARG A 25 -7.79 5.51 -14.14
N VAL A 26 -7.32 4.28 -13.93
CA VAL A 26 -7.86 3.42 -12.87
C VAL A 26 -7.56 4.01 -11.49
N GLN A 27 -6.33 4.51 -11.26
CA GLN A 27 -5.96 5.15 -10.00
C GLN A 27 -6.86 6.35 -9.69
N GLU A 28 -7.02 7.27 -10.65
CA GLU A 28 -7.88 8.45 -10.52
C GLU A 28 -9.34 8.08 -10.22
N ALA A 29 -9.86 7.02 -10.85
CA ALA A 29 -11.23 6.57 -10.63
C ALA A 29 -11.45 5.78 -9.34
N SER A 30 -10.37 5.29 -8.69
CA SER A 30 -10.46 4.34 -7.57
C SER A 30 -10.08 4.96 -6.21
N TYR A 31 -9.65 6.21 -6.17
CA TYR A 31 -9.21 6.87 -4.94
C TYR A 31 -9.76 8.29 -4.83
N TYR A 32 -10.25 8.66 -3.65
CA TYR A 32 -10.97 9.93 -3.46
C TYR A 32 -10.06 11.17 -3.40
N ALA A 33 -8.78 10.96 -3.11
CA ALA A 33 -7.75 11.99 -2.99
C ALA A 33 -6.51 11.60 -3.83
N PRO A 34 -6.64 11.49 -5.16
CA PRO A 34 -5.56 11.00 -6.04
C PRO A 34 -4.28 11.83 -5.95
N GLU A 35 -4.37 13.10 -5.54
CA GLU A 35 -3.24 13.99 -5.27
C GLU A 35 -2.35 13.53 -4.11
N MET A 36 -2.86 12.64 -3.24
CA MET A 36 -2.11 12.03 -2.15
C MET A 36 -1.35 10.78 -2.59
N LEU A 37 -1.54 10.32 -3.83
CA LEU A 37 -0.84 9.17 -4.42
C LEU A 37 0.33 9.64 -5.29
N ILE A 38 1.15 8.68 -5.69
CA ILE A 38 2.16 8.90 -6.74
C ILE A 38 1.41 9.30 -8.02
N PRO A 39 1.67 10.49 -8.58
CA PRO A 39 0.97 10.93 -9.78
C PRO A 39 1.32 10.05 -10.99
N PRO A 40 0.36 9.70 -11.88
CA PRO A 40 0.60 8.80 -13.01
C PRO A 40 1.74 9.20 -13.94
N GLU A 41 2.04 10.49 -14.07
CA GLU A 41 3.16 11.02 -14.86
C GLU A 41 4.54 10.56 -14.34
N TYR A 42 4.63 10.09 -13.09
CA TYR A 42 5.86 9.51 -12.54
C TYR A 42 6.02 8.02 -12.83
N PHE A 43 4.97 7.31 -13.27
CA PHE A 43 5.05 5.86 -13.47
C PHE A 43 6.16 5.44 -14.46
N PRO A 44 6.38 6.12 -15.61
CA PRO A 44 7.51 5.79 -16.48
C PRO A 44 8.87 5.84 -15.78
N ARG A 45 9.06 6.79 -14.85
CA ARG A 45 10.30 6.93 -14.08
C ARG A 45 10.47 5.79 -13.07
N LEU A 46 9.38 5.36 -12.44
CA LEU A 46 9.39 4.20 -11.55
C LEU A 46 9.74 2.91 -12.31
N VAL A 47 9.17 2.73 -13.51
CA VAL A 47 9.45 1.57 -14.37
C VAL A 47 10.91 1.55 -14.84
N ALA A 48 11.46 2.72 -15.20
CA ALA A 48 12.86 2.84 -15.61
C ALA A 48 13.85 2.45 -14.50
N GLY A 49 13.44 2.55 -13.23
CA GLY A 49 14.22 2.20 -12.06
C GLY A 49 15.31 3.23 -11.73
N LEU A 50 15.39 3.64 -10.46
CA LEU A 50 16.42 4.56 -9.97
C LEU A 50 16.95 4.10 -8.60
N GLY A 51 18.23 3.71 -8.54
CA GLY A 51 18.94 3.40 -7.29
C GLY A 51 18.69 2.00 -6.72
N GLU A 52 18.83 1.86 -5.39
CA GLU A 52 18.70 0.57 -4.67
C GLU A 52 17.23 0.14 -4.46
N ARG A 53 16.30 1.09 -4.55
CA ARG A 53 14.86 0.82 -4.50
C ARG A 53 14.40 0.23 -5.83
N GLN A 54 13.78 -0.94 -5.76
CA GLN A 54 13.26 -1.61 -6.94
C GLN A 54 11.75 -1.44 -7.01
N ASP A 55 11.31 -0.39 -7.69
CA ASP A 55 9.90 -0.19 -7.97
C ASP A 55 9.37 -1.21 -8.98
N ARG A 56 8.11 -1.57 -8.80
CA ARG A 56 7.37 -2.54 -9.59
C ARG A 56 5.98 -1.97 -9.86
N LEU A 57 5.55 -2.14 -11.10
CA LEU A 57 4.20 -1.82 -11.52
C LEU A 57 3.65 -3.03 -12.25
N LEU A 58 2.55 -3.57 -11.73
CA LEU A 58 1.83 -4.68 -12.35
C LEU A 58 0.46 -4.18 -12.82
N VAL A 59 0.03 -4.68 -13.97
CA VAL A 59 -1.34 -4.49 -14.46
C VAL A 59 -2.02 -5.85 -14.62
N ALA A 60 -3.32 -5.85 -14.36
CA ALA A 60 -4.19 -6.97 -14.67
C ALA A 60 -5.01 -6.64 -15.91
N GLU A 61 -4.99 -7.51 -16.91
CA GLU A 61 -5.59 -7.29 -18.22
C GLU A 61 -6.57 -8.43 -18.57
N ASP A 62 -7.55 -8.14 -19.43
CA ASP A 62 -8.33 -9.17 -20.10
C ASP A 62 -7.71 -9.59 -21.44
N GLU A 63 -8.38 -10.50 -22.17
CA GLU A 63 -7.92 -11.00 -23.47
C GLU A 63 -7.78 -9.92 -24.56
N ALA A 64 -8.48 -8.78 -24.40
CA ALA A 64 -8.40 -7.64 -25.30
C ALA A 64 -7.32 -6.62 -24.87
N SER A 65 -6.47 -6.99 -23.91
CA SER A 65 -5.46 -6.11 -23.29
C SER A 65 -6.07 -4.88 -22.60
N THR A 66 -7.33 -4.96 -22.17
CA THR A 66 -7.96 -3.89 -21.39
C THR A 66 -7.48 -3.97 -19.95
N VAL A 67 -6.89 -2.88 -19.44
CA VAL A 67 -6.45 -2.81 -18.04
C VAL A 67 -7.67 -2.79 -17.10
N LEU A 68 -7.78 -3.85 -16.29
CA LEU A 68 -8.83 -4.06 -15.30
C LEU A 68 -8.44 -3.55 -13.90
N GLY A 69 -7.15 -3.35 -13.66
CA GLY A 69 -6.57 -2.94 -12.39
C GLY A 69 -5.06 -2.95 -12.42
N GLY A 70 -4.43 -2.48 -11.35
CA GLY A 70 -2.98 -2.52 -11.22
C GLY A 70 -2.51 -2.22 -9.80
N THR A 71 -1.21 -2.36 -9.59
CA THR A 71 -0.56 -2.05 -8.32
C THR A 71 0.83 -1.51 -8.52
N ILE A 72 1.23 -0.59 -7.63
CA ILE A 72 2.59 -0.07 -7.49
C ILE A 72 3.11 -0.46 -6.12
N TYR A 73 4.28 -1.09 -6.12
CA TYR A 73 4.99 -1.43 -4.90
C TYR A 73 6.49 -1.34 -5.11
N SER A 74 7.22 -1.29 -4.00
CA SER A 74 8.68 -1.30 -4.00
C SER A 74 9.18 -2.53 -3.27
N LEU A 75 10.22 -3.14 -3.81
CA LEU A 75 11.05 -4.08 -3.06
C LEU A 75 12.16 -3.25 -2.41
N LEU A 76 12.05 -3.07 -1.09
CA LEU A 76 13.05 -2.38 -0.28
C LEU A 76 14.00 -3.42 0.32
N PRO A 77 15.18 -3.03 0.83
CA PRO A 77 16.17 -3.98 1.35
C PRO A 77 15.63 -4.94 2.43
N ALA A 78 14.67 -4.47 3.25
CA ALA A 78 14.13 -5.24 4.37
C ALA A 78 12.78 -5.93 4.08
N ALA A 79 11.89 -5.29 3.32
CA ALA A 79 10.56 -5.83 2.99
C ALA A 79 9.96 -5.16 1.75
N GLY A 80 8.87 -5.72 1.23
CA GLY A 80 8.05 -5.04 0.23
C GLY A 80 7.24 -3.90 0.85
N PHE A 81 6.90 -2.87 0.07
CA PHE A 81 5.92 -1.85 0.44
C PHE A 81 4.96 -1.59 -0.72
N ASN A 82 3.66 -1.83 -0.52
CA ASN A 82 2.61 -1.52 -1.48
C ASN A 82 2.17 -0.06 -1.31
N SER A 83 2.46 0.76 -2.32
CA SER A 83 2.06 2.17 -2.33
C SER A 83 0.63 2.36 -2.80
N PHE A 84 0.16 1.51 -3.73
CA PHE A 84 -1.21 1.57 -4.22
C PHE A 84 -1.62 0.26 -4.92
N MET A 85 -2.88 -0.14 -4.74
CA MET A 85 -3.54 -1.16 -5.54
C MET A 85 -4.97 -0.70 -5.85
N GLY A 86 -5.32 -0.72 -7.14
CA GLY A 86 -6.63 -0.30 -7.63
C GLY A 86 -7.23 -1.31 -8.60
N VAL A 87 -8.55 -1.44 -8.56
CA VAL A 87 -9.33 -2.25 -9.52
C VAL A 87 -10.38 -1.34 -10.13
N ALA A 88 -10.47 -1.34 -11.46
CA ALA A 88 -11.45 -0.55 -12.18
C ALA A 88 -12.87 -0.89 -11.68
N PRO A 89 -13.77 0.09 -11.48
CA PRO A 89 -15.11 -0.15 -10.93
C PRO A 89 -15.90 -1.25 -11.65
N GLY A 90 -15.87 -1.27 -12.99
CA GLY A 90 -16.52 -2.30 -13.82
C GLY A 90 -15.89 -3.70 -13.75
N SER A 91 -14.75 -3.84 -13.08
CA SER A 91 -13.99 -5.10 -12.95
C SER A 91 -14.01 -5.68 -11.54
N GLN A 92 -14.76 -5.07 -10.62
CA GLN A 92 -14.96 -5.61 -9.28
C GLN A 92 -15.63 -7.00 -9.33
N GLY A 93 -15.35 -7.84 -8.33
CA GLY A 93 -15.87 -9.21 -8.28
C GLY A 93 -15.17 -10.22 -9.21
N ARG A 94 -14.32 -9.78 -10.15
CA ARG A 94 -13.57 -10.66 -11.07
C ARG A 94 -12.29 -11.28 -10.49
N GLY A 95 -12.00 -11.04 -9.22
CA GLY A 95 -10.79 -11.54 -8.56
C GLY A 95 -9.48 -10.81 -8.93
N VAL A 96 -9.56 -9.67 -9.60
CA VAL A 96 -8.40 -8.87 -10.05
C VAL A 96 -7.43 -8.55 -8.91
N GLY A 97 -7.92 -7.98 -7.81
CA GLY A 97 -7.08 -7.62 -6.65
C GLY A 97 -6.35 -8.82 -6.03
N ARG A 98 -7.01 -9.99 -5.97
CA ARG A 98 -6.35 -11.23 -5.50
C ARG A 98 -5.20 -11.66 -6.41
N ARG A 99 -5.38 -11.56 -7.73
CA ARG A 99 -4.32 -11.91 -8.69
C ARG A 99 -3.15 -10.93 -8.63
N LEU A 100 -3.42 -9.63 -8.52
CA LEU A 100 -2.39 -8.60 -8.33
C LEU A 100 -1.62 -8.85 -7.03
N GLN A 101 -2.32 -9.07 -5.91
CA GLN A 101 -1.68 -9.38 -4.63
C GLN A 101 -0.82 -10.64 -4.70
N GLN A 102 -1.33 -11.72 -5.30
CA GLN A 102 -0.58 -12.95 -5.44
C GLN A 102 0.73 -12.72 -6.21
N ALA A 103 0.66 -12.05 -7.36
CA ALA A 103 1.83 -11.73 -8.16
C ALA A 103 2.83 -10.84 -7.40
N SER A 104 2.35 -9.84 -6.66
CA SER A 104 3.20 -9.01 -5.79
C SER A 104 3.89 -9.82 -4.68
N LEU A 105 3.19 -10.75 -4.03
CA LEU A 105 3.77 -11.60 -2.99
C LEU A 105 4.74 -12.64 -3.55
N ASP A 106 4.51 -13.12 -4.78
CA ASP A 106 5.45 -14.00 -5.48
C ASP A 106 6.76 -13.26 -5.81
N ASP A 107 6.68 -11.99 -6.21
CA ASP A 107 7.84 -11.10 -6.37
C ASP A 107 8.60 -10.88 -5.05
N VAL A 108 7.88 -10.60 -3.96
CA VAL A 108 8.46 -10.44 -2.61
C VAL A 108 9.18 -11.72 -2.17
N ARG A 109 8.57 -12.89 -2.40
CA ARG A 109 9.17 -14.19 -2.11
C ARG A 109 10.41 -14.43 -2.97
N GLY A 110 10.33 -14.13 -4.26
CA GLY A 110 11.45 -14.26 -5.19
C GLY A 110 12.64 -13.36 -4.83
N ALA A 111 12.38 -12.24 -4.18
CA ALA A 111 13.41 -11.35 -3.62
C ALA A 111 13.94 -11.78 -2.25
N GLY A 112 13.46 -12.89 -1.68
CA GLY A 112 13.88 -13.39 -0.36
C GLY A 112 13.38 -12.57 0.82
N LEU A 113 12.36 -11.74 0.62
CA LEU A 113 11.78 -10.87 1.64
C LEU A 113 10.70 -11.61 2.44
N SER A 114 10.50 -11.23 3.70
CA SER A 114 9.58 -11.93 4.63
C SER A 114 8.11 -11.53 4.47
N GLY A 115 7.82 -10.42 3.80
CA GLY A 115 6.46 -9.90 3.66
C GLY A 115 6.39 -8.54 3.00
N MET A 116 5.17 -8.02 2.95
CA MET A 116 4.85 -6.74 2.31
C MET A 116 4.07 -5.84 3.27
N PHE A 117 4.54 -4.61 3.45
CA PHE A 117 3.81 -3.57 4.14
C PHE A 117 2.87 -2.84 3.20
N ALA A 118 1.85 -2.20 3.76
CA ALA A 118 1.00 -1.21 3.12
C ALA A 118 0.51 -0.24 4.20
N ASP A 119 -0.14 0.85 3.82
CA ASP A 119 -0.89 1.68 4.76
C ASP A 119 -2.34 1.85 4.29
N SER A 120 -3.22 2.14 5.24
CA SER A 120 -4.61 2.43 4.92
C SER A 120 -5.27 3.22 6.03
N VAL A 121 -6.10 4.18 5.64
CA VAL A 121 -6.95 4.93 6.56
C VAL A 121 -7.86 4.00 7.36
N HIS A 122 -8.14 4.39 8.61
CA HIS A 122 -9.18 3.76 9.41
C HIS A 122 -10.37 4.71 9.56
N ALA A 123 -11.58 4.20 9.34
CA ALA A 123 -12.80 5.02 9.30
C ALA A 123 -13.03 5.85 10.58
N SER A 124 -12.64 5.34 11.74
CA SER A 124 -12.79 6.03 13.03
C SER A 124 -11.93 7.29 13.18
N ARG A 125 -10.90 7.47 12.33
CA ARG A 125 -10.00 8.62 12.36
C ARG A 125 -10.19 9.59 11.20
N GLN A 126 -11.16 9.33 10.33
CA GLN A 126 -11.55 10.24 9.26
C GLN A 126 -12.61 11.22 9.74
N SER A 127 -12.44 12.48 9.36
CA SER A 127 -13.43 13.53 9.48
C SER A 127 -14.70 13.23 8.66
N ALA A 128 -15.81 13.88 9.00
CA ALA A 128 -17.06 13.75 8.24
C ALA A 128 -16.90 14.18 6.77
N SER A 129 -16.05 15.18 6.49
CA SER A 129 -15.75 15.64 5.13
C SER A 129 -14.98 14.61 4.31
N GLU A 130 -14.00 13.91 4.90
CA GLU A 130 -13.24 12.85 4.24
C GLU A 130 -14.14 11.66 3.93
N GLN A 131 -14.96 11.23 4.89
CA GLN A 131 -15.95 10.17 4.68
C GLN A 131 -16.97 10.54 3.58
N ALA A 132 -17.36 11.82 3.48
CA ALA A 132 -18.23 12.30 2.41
C ALA A 132 -17.50 12.37 1.05
N GLY A 133 -16.18 12.59 1.03
CA GLY A 133 -15.33 12.49 -0.16
C GLY A 133 -15.27 11.04 -0.67
N GLU A 134 -14.93 10.11 0.21
CA GLU A 134 -14.92 8.66 -0.07
C GLU A 134 -16.24 8.19 -0.70
N ARG A 135 -17.38 8.52 -0.07
CA ARG A 135 -18.71 8.14 -0.58
C ARG A 135 -19.02 8.70 -1.97
N ARG A 136 -18.55 9.91 -2.30
CA ARG A 136 -18.82 10.54 -3.60
C ARG A 136 -18.14 9.82 -4.76
N VAL A 137 -16.97 9.22 -4.52
CA VAL A 137 -16.25 8.43 -5.53
C VAL A 137 -16.53 6.92 -5.42
N GLY A 138 -17.50 6.53 -4.58
CA GLY A 138 -17.91 5.13 -4.40
C GLY A 138 -16.90 4.29 -3.59
N THR A 139 -16.04 4.91 -2.79
CA THR A 139 -15.15 4.18 -1.87
C THR A 139 -15.70 4.20 -0.43
N ASP A 140 -15.33 3.18 0.34
CA ASP A 140 -15.66 3.07 1.75
C ASP A 140 -14.43 2.51 2.49
N PRO A 141 -13.87 3.24 3.48
CA PRO A 141 -12.71 2.80 4.25
C PRO A 141 -12.96 1.46 4.98
N VAL A 142 -14.18 1.20 5.45
CA VAL A 142 -14.54 -0.05 6.12
C VAL A 142 -14.53 -1.21 5.11
N VAL A 143 -15.05 -0.99 3.91
CA VAL A 143 -14.96 -1.98 2.81
C VAL A 143 -13.50 -2.23 2.43
N ARG A 144 -12.71 -1.17 2.25
CA ARG A 144 -11.28 -1.24 1.91
C ARG A 144 -10.50 -2.09 2.92
N ARG A 145 -10.72 -1.88 4.23
CA ARG A 145 -10.07 -2.64 5.30
C ARG A 145 -10.48 -4.12 5.30
N ARG A 146 -11.75 -4.44 5.03
CA ARG A 146 -12.19 -5.84 4.83
C ARG A 146 -11.53 -6.49 3.61
N GLN A 147 -11.37 -5.75 2.51
CA GLN A 147 -10.71 -6.25 1.31
C GLN A 147 -9.23 -6.50 1.56
N LEU A 148 -8.51 -5.56 2.19
CA LEU A 148 -7.12 -5.73 2.59
C LEU A 148 -6.93 -6.93 3.52
N HIS A 149 -7.85 -7.12 4.48
CA HIS A 149 -7.86 -8.32 5.32
C HIS A 149 -7.99 -9.62 4.52
N ALA A 150 -8.91 -9.65 3.56
CA ALA A 150 -9.09 -10.81 2.67
C ALA A 150 -7.92 -11.04 1.70
N LEU A 151 -7.05 -10.03 1.50
CA LEU A 151 -5.79 -10.13 0.77
C LEU A 151 -4.61 -10.56 1.65
N GLY A 152 -4.84 -10.82 2.94
CA GLY A 152 -3.83 -11.30 3.89
C GLY A 152 -3.10 -10.21 4.66
N PHE A 153 -3.50 -8.95 4.54
CA PHE A 153 -2.95 -7.88 5.37
C PHE A 153 -3.54 -7.92 6.79
N ARG A 154 -2.70 -7.51 7.74
CA ARG A 154 -3.01 -7.36 9.15
C ARG A 154 -2.49 -6.03 9.68
N THR A 155 -3.16 -5.45 10.65
CA THR A 155 -2.76 -4.19 11.26
C THR A 155 -1.55 -4.39 12.16
N VAL A 156 -0.51 -3.61 11.95
CA VAL A 156 0.63 -3.56 12.86
C VAL A 156 0.22 -2.75 14.09
N ASP A 157 0.21 -3.36 15.27
CA ASP A 157 -0.28 -2.75 16.51
C ASP A 157 0.69 -1.72 17.09
N LEU A 158 0.84 -0.58 16.41
CA LEU A 158 1.65 0.54 16.86
C LEU A 158 1.06 1.89 16.41
N PRO A 159 1.39 2.99 17.08
CA PRO A 159 1.06 4.36 16.64
C PRO A 159 1.88 4.78 15.43
N TYR A 160 1.36 4.45 14.24
CA TYR A 160 1.96 4.81 12.95
C TYR A 160 1.59 6.23 12.56
N TRP A 161 2.60 7.01 12.14
CA TRP A 161 2.43 8.35 11.58
C TRP A 161 3.22 8.40 10.27
N GLN A 162 2.56 8.75 9.18
CA GLN A 162 3.21 8.91 7.89
C GLN A 162 3.78 10.33 7.80
N PRO A 163 5.11 10.51 7.84
CA PRO A 163 5.71 11.82 7.64
C PRO A 163 5.41 12.35 6.24
N VAL A 164 5.09 13.64 6.15
CA VAL A 164 4.89 14.34 4.88
C VAL A 164 6.07 15.25 4.55
N GLY A 165 6.35 15.40 3.26
CA GLY A 165 7.28 16.41 2.76
C GLY A 165 6.65 17.81 2.74
N GLY A 166 7.49 18.84 2.68
CA GLY A 166 7.06 20.23 2.48
C GLY A 166 6.99 21.12 3.74
N PRO A 167 7.02 22.45 3.57
CA PRO A 167 6.97 23.40 4.67
C PRO A 167 5.56 23.46 5.30
N GLY A 168 5.44 23.04 6.56
CA GLY A 168 4.23 23.21 7.38
C GLY A 168 3.30 21.99 7.49
N GLY A 169 3.58 20.88 6.80
CA GLY A 169 2.78 19.65 6.92
C GLY A 169 3.14 18.86 8.18
N GLY A 170 2.17 18.71 9.10
CA GLY A 170 2.24 17.69 10.16
C GLY A 170 2.07 16.28 9.59
N PRO A 171 2.52 15.23 10.29
CA PRO A 171 2.39 13.87 9.77
C PRO A 171 0.91 13.46 9.66
N LEU A 172 0.60 12.59 8.70
CA LEU A 172 -0.72 11.95 8.61
C LEU A 172 -0.84 10.93 9.74
N LYS A 173 -1.94 11.02 10.51
CA LYS A 173 -2.20 10.18 11.71
C LYS A 173 -3.44 9.32 11.57
N ASP A 174 -4.15 9.44 10.46
CA ASP A 174 -5.34 8.69 10.11
C ASP A 174 -5.02 7.33 9.46
N LEU A 175 -3.77 7.12 9.03
CA LEU A 175 -3.26 5.85 8.50
C LEU A 175 -2.86 4.86 9.60
N ASP A 176 -3.23 3.60 9.43
CA ASP A 176 -2.57 2.48 10.10
C ASP A 176 -1.57 1.83 9.16
N LEU A 177 -0.45 1.39 9.72
CA LEU A 177 0.46 0.49 9.03
C LEU A 177 -0.11 -0.92 9.00
N LEU A 178 -0.03 -1.56 7.85
CA LEU A 178 -0.46 -2.94 7.60
C LEU A 178 0.73 -3.79 7.16
N TYR A 179 0.66 -5.08 7.44
CA TYR A 179 1.67 -6.06 7.02
C TYR A 179 1.03 -7.39 6.61
N CYS A 180 1.50 -7.93 5.50
CA CYS A 180 1.19 -9.27 5.02
C CYS A 180 2.45 -10.13 5.16
N ALA A 181 2.48 -10.98 6.19
CA ALA A 181 3.58 -11.90 6.48
C ALA A 181 3.48 -13.14 5.58
N LEU A 182 4.57 -13.49 4.87
CA LEU A 182 4.57 -14.67 3.99
C LEU A 182 4.55 -16.00 4.73
N ASP A 183 5.03 -16.01 5.97
CA ASP A 183 5.07 -17.18 6.85
C ASP A 183 3.78 -17.34 7.69
N GLY A 184 2.83 -16.41 7.55
CA GLY A 184 1.58 -16.40 8.33
C GLY A 184 1.75 -15.99 9.79
N SER A 185 2.89 -15.40 10.18
CA SER A 185 3.14 -14.94 11.54
C SER A 185 2.06 -13.96 12.06
N ASP A 186 1.74 -14.05 13.35
CA ASP A 186 0.86 -13.12 14.07
C ASP A 186 1.60 -11.92 14.68
N THR A 187 2.91 -11.82 14.46
CA THR A 187 3.75 -10.72 14.96
C THR A 187 4.81 -10.36 13.92
N VAL A 188 5.31 -9.13 13.98
CA VAL A 188 6.40 -8.64 13.13
C VAL A 188 7.52 -8.04 13.99
N PRO A 189 8.81 -8.30 13.70
CA PRO A 189 9.91 -7.64 14.41
C PRO A 189 9.82 -6.11 14.27
N LEU A 190 9.95 -5.36 15.36
CA LEU A 190 9.95 -3.89 15.29
C LEU A 190 11.10 -3.38 14.43
N ALA A 191 12.26 -4.04 14.49
CA ALA A 191 13.41 -3.72 13.65
C ALA A 191 13.09 -3.82 12.14
N LEU A 192 12.30 -4.83 11.75
CA LEU A 192 11.85 -4.97 10.36
C LEU A 192 10.96 -3.79 9.96
N VAL A 193 9.99 -3.44 10.81
CA VAL A 193 9.10 -2.29 10.57
C VAL A 193 9.89 -1.00 10.39
N THR A 194 10.79 -0.68 11.32
CA THR A 194 11.52 0.60 11.32
C THR A 194 12.52 0.69 10.17
N GLN A 195 13.21 -0.41 9.85
CA GLN A 195 14.10 -0.47 8.69
C GLN A 195 13.33 -0.28 7.38
N THR A 196 12.19 -0.96 7.20
CA THR A 196 11.38 -0.77 6.00
C THR A 196 10.86 0.66 5.87
N MET A 197 10.34 1.24 6.96
CA MET A 197 9.82 2.62 6.92
C MET A 197 10.94 3.64 6.68
N GLN A 198 12.12 3.46 7.26
CA GLN A 198 13.28 4.30 6.98
C GLN A 198 13.62 4.25 5.49
N SER A 199 13.76 3.06 4.90
CA SER A 199 14.06 2.89 3.48
C SER A 199 12.97 3.48 2.58
N TYR A 200 11.70 3.30 2.96
CA TYR A 200 10.58 3.85 2.22
C TYR A 200 10.64 5.38 2.21
N TRP A 201 10.72 6.01 3.38
CA TRP A 201 10.67 7.47 3.55
C TRP A 201 11.90 8.21 3.04
N GLN A 202 13.06 7.54 2.96
CA GLN A 202 14.31 8.15 2.50
C GLN A 202 14.18 8.82 1.12
N GLY A 203 13.34 8.29 0.23
CA GLY A 203 13.16 8.81 -1.12
C GLY A 203 12.65 10.25 -1.20
N TRP A 204 11.87 10.72 -0.22
CA TRP A 204 11.33 12.10 -0.21
C TRP A 204 11.67 12.91 1.04
N LEU A 205 12.13 12.28 2.13
CA LEU A 205 12.58 12.99 3.32
C LEU A 205 14.08 13.22 3.36
N GLY A 206 14.85 12.45 2.58
CA GLY A 206 16.29 12.34 2.74
C GLY A 206 16.69 11.43 3.93
N PRO A 207 17.96 11.01 3.99
CA PRO A 207 18.41 9.96 4.90
C PRO A 207 18.31 10.35 6.38
N GLU A 208 18.70 11.58 6.74
CA GLU A 208 18.72 12.02 8.13
C GLU A 208 17.32 12.08 8.74
N ARG A 209 16.37 12.71 8.04
CA ARG A 209 14.99 12.83 8.51
C ARG A 209 14.30 11.46 8.52
N ALA A 210 14.52 10.62 7.51
CA ALA A 210 13.96 9.26 7.50
C ALA A 210 14.44 8.42 8.69
N ALA A 211 15.73 8.50 9.04
CA ALA A 211 16.28 7.82 10.21
C ALA A 211 15.69 8.36 11.53
N ALA A 212 15.52 9.68 11.64
CA ALA A 212 14.90 10.31 12.80
C ALA A 212 13.42 9.87 12.98
N GLU A 213 12.64 9.83 11.90
CA GLU A 213 11.25 9.38 11.92
C GLU A 213 11.14 7.89 12.27
N ALA A 214 12.04 7.04 11.75
CA ALA A 214 12.07 5.61 12.09
C ALA A 214 12.43 5.37 13.57
N LYS A 215 13.37 6.16 14.12
CA LYS A 215 13.67 6.15 15.55
C LYS A 215 12.48 6.62 16.39
N ALA A 216 11.79 7.67 15.95
CA ALA A 216 10.58 8.15 16.62
C ALA A 216 9.46 7.09 16.59
N LEU A 217 9.29 6.38 15.47
CA LEU A 217 8.37 5.25 15.35
C LEU A 217 8.69 4.15 16.36
N ALA A 218 9.96 3.76 16.48
CA ALA A 218 10.39 2.78 17.48
C ALA A 218 10.06 3.23 18.91
N GLY A 219 10.33 4.50 19.22
CA GLY A 219 10.02 5.10 20.52
C GLY A 219 8.53 5.08 20.84
N ARG A 220 7.67 5.43 19.87
CA ARG A 220 6.21 5.38 20.07
C ARG A 220 5.68 3.94 20.20
N ALA A 221 6.36 2.96 19.60
CA ALA A 221 6.06 1.53 19.79
C ALA A 221 6.60 0.97 21.11
N GLY A 222 7.18 1.80 21.99
CA GLY A 222 7.74 1.37 23.28
C GLY A 222 9.04 0.57 23.17
N ASN A 223 9.70 0.56 22.00
CA ASN A 223 10.91 -0.21 21.72
C ASN A 223 10.77 -1.72 22.01
N VAL A 224 9.58 -2.28 21.81
CA VAL A 224 9.36 -3.73 21.90
C VAL A 224 10.14 -4.47 20.81
N GLU A 225 10.51 -5.73 21.05
CA GLU A 225 11.20 -6.53 20.04
C GLU A 225 10.27 -6.90 18.88
N ARG A 226 9.01 -7.23 19.21
CA ARG A 226 7.99 -7.67 18.27
C ARG A 226 6.68 -6.94 18.51
N VAL A 227 5.98 -6.64 17.41
CA VAL A 227 4.69 -5.96 17.41
C VAL A 227 3.61 -6.94 16.97
N ALA A 228 2.45 -6.92 17.62
CA ALA A 228 1.33 -7.78 17.26
C ALA A 228 0.73 -7.39 15.90
N LEU A 229 0.19 -8.39 15.19
CA LEU A 229 -0.56 -8.21 13.96
C LEU A 229 -2.05 -8.47 14.23
N LEU A 230 -2.85 -7.42 14.29
CA LEU A 230 -4.30 -7.49 14.50
C LEU A 230 -5.02 -7.77 13.17
N PRO A 231 -6.27 -8.25 13.16
CA PRO A 231 -7.08 -8.25 11.95
C PRO A 231 -7.05 -6.88 11.28
N ALA A 232 -6.90 -6.82 9.94
CA ALA A 232 -6.86 -5.54 9.23
C ALA A 232 -8.15 -4.72 9.41
N THR A 233 -9.26 -5.29 9.87
CA THR A 233 -10.45 -4.51 10.23
C THR A 233 -10.36 -3.79 11.57
N GLN A 234 -9.29 -4.01 12.34
CA GLN A 234 -9.03 -3.36 13.62
C GLN A 234 -7.97 -2.27 13.48
N THR A 235 -7.99 -1.32 14.41
CA THR A 235 -6.99 -0.27 14.59
C THR A 235 -6.01 -0.66 15.71
N PRO A 236 -4.77 -0.13 15.73
CA PRO A 236 -3.86 -0.28 16.86
C PRO A 236 -4.49 0.12 18.19
N GLY A 237 -4.11 -0.58 19.26
CA GLY A 237 -4.62 -0.39 20.62
C GLY A 237 -4.40 1.04 21.15
N TYR A 238 -3.33 1.70 20.68
CA TYR A 238 -3.08 3.11 20.96
C TYR A 238 -4.27 4.03 20.66
N TRP A 239 -4.97 3.79 19.55
CA TRP A 239 -6.13 4.58 19.14
C TRP A 239 -7.42 4.10 19.79
N ALA A 240 -7.53 2.80 20.08
CA ALA A 240 -8.71 2.23 20.75
C ALA A 240 -8.91 2.77 22.18
N GLN A 241 -7.84 3.24 22.83
CA GLN A 241 -7.87 3.82 24.18
C GLN A 241 -8.19 5.32 24.20
N GLN A 242 -8.27 6.00 23.04
CA GLN A 242 -8.55 7.44 22.95
C GLN A 242 -10.04 7.75 22.69
N HIS A 243 -10.88 6.71 22.65
CA HIS A 243 -12.33 6.77 22.51
C HIS A 243 -12.99 6.07 23.69
#